data_AF-A0A2N5KJP7-F1
#
_entry.id   AF-A0A2N5KJP7-F1
#
_cell.length_a   1.000
_cell.length_b   1.000
_cell.length_c   1.000
_cell.angle_alpha   90.00
_cell.angle_beta   90.00
_cell.angle_gamma   90.00
#
_symmetry.space_group_name_H-M   'P 1'
#
loop_
_entity.id
_entity.type
_entity.pdbx_description
1 polymer ?
#
loop_
_entity_poly.entity_id
_entity_poly.type
_entity_poly.pdbx_seq_one_letter_code
_entity_poly.pdbx_strand_id
1 'polypeptide(L)'
;MVLILASIALLAFVGACGATDSAQAPDSANAPEAPKEPEKRAEPAEAPAAGEAAAEVPEDETLKLTVPKMARIRDDTIPTTVGNDEPALKEHAAIHLEGTGFPWEEEANVYIAGHRLGYPNTESFLAFWDLDALENGDEVTVEDANGKEYVYEVYKEFDVAPTDLYVLDPVAGKNVLTLQTCTLPDYSRRLIVQAELKA
;
A
#
# COMPACT_ATOMS: atom_id res chain seq x y z
N MET A 1 -47.39 65.15 27.13
CA MET A 1 -46.62 65.31 28.39
C MET A 1 -46.22 63.91 28.84
N VAL A 2 -44.96 63.54 29.09
CA VAL A 2 -43.66 64.24 29.01
C VAL A 2 -42.59 63.20 28.57
N LEU A 3 -41.48 63.63 27.95
CA LEU A 3 -40.34 62.78 27.57
C LEU A 3 -39.44 62.39 28.76
N ILE A 4 -38.65 61.32 28.60
CA ILE A 4 -37.24 61.06 29.03
C ILE A 4 -37.04 59.53 28.89
N LEU A 5 -36.22 58.93 28.01
CA LEU A 5 -34.79 59.02 27.63
C LEU A 5 -33.79 58.31 28.58
N ALA A 6 -32.79 57.65 27.95
CA ALA A 6 -31.65 56.88 28.46
C ALA A 6 -31.95 55.44 28.97
N SER A 7 -31.52 54.37 28.26
CA SER A 7 -30.17 53.71 28.26
C SER A 7 -29.98 52.79 29.48
N ILE A 8 -29.42 51.56 29.42
CA ILE A 8 -28.25 51.02 28.68
C ILE A 8 -28.48 49.52 28.31
N ALA A 9 -27.75 49.01 27.31
CA ALA A 9 -27.85 47.65 26.77
C ALA A 9 -26.99 46.57 27.48
N LEU A 10 -27.31 45.29 27.25
CA LEU A 10 -26.30 44.25 26.96
C LEU A 10 -26.88 43.08 26.11
N LEU A 11 -26.00 42.32 25.46
CA LEU A 11 -26.26 41.44 24.31
C LEU A 11 -26.85 40.05 24.65
N ALA A 12 -27.64 39.51 23.71
CA ALA A 12 -27.68 38.10 23.31
C ALA A 12 -28.20 38.03 21.85
N PHE A 13 -27.48 37.53 20.85
CA PHE A 13 -27.12 36.13 20.49
C PHE A 13 -28.07 35.53 19.42
N VAL A 14 -27.49 34.79 18.46
CA VAL A 14 -28.14 33.99 17.38
C VAL A 14 -28.87 34.74 16.25
N GLY A 15 -28.69 34.30 15.00
CA GLY A 15 -29.66 34.57 13.92
C GLY A 15 -29.11 34.44 12.50
N ALA A 16 -29.31 33.28 11.88
CA ALA A 16 -29.00 32.99 10.48
C ALA A 16 -29.55 34.01 9.46
N CYS A 17 -28.76 34.31 8.41
CA CYS A 17 -29.26 34.96 7.19
C CYS A 17 -29.46 33.91 6.08
N GLY A 18 -30.72 33.63 5.76
CA GLY A 18 -31.11 32.90 4.56
C GLY A 18 -31.74 33.82 3.52
N ALA A 19 -31.21 33.75 2.30
CA ALA A 19 -31.87 33.92 1.00
C ALA A 19 -32.62 35.22 0.61
N THR A 20 -32.77 35.37 -0.72
CA THR A 20 -33.60 36.31 -1.50
C THR A 20 -33.06 37.74 -1.67
N ASP A 21 -33.13 38.38 -2.85
CA ASP A 21 -33.27 37.90 -4.24
C ASP A 21 -32.93 39.05 -5.24
N SER A 22 -32.79 38.72 -6.54
CA SER A 22 -32.98 39.60 -7.71
C SER A 22 -31.97 40.73 -8.00
N ALA A 23 -31.21 40.58 -9.10
CA ALA A 23 -31.30 41.42 -10.32
C ALA A 23 -30.23 41.01 -11.36
N GLN A 24 -30.51 41.18 -12.67
CA GLN A 24 -29.77 40.51 -13.75
C GLN A 24 -29.37 41.47 -14.91
N ALA A 25 -28.14 41.29 -15.42
CA ALA A 25 -27.59 41.75 -16.72
C ALA A 25 -27.45 43.28 -16.96
N PRO A 26 -26.67 43.75 -17.97
CA PRO A 26 -25.92 43.02 -19.03
C PRO A 26 -24.37 43.27 -18.94
N ASP A 27 -23.47 43.05 -19.92
CA ASP A 27 -23.55 42.65 -21.35
C ASP A 27 -22.24 41.98 -21.85
N SER A 28 -22.29 41.40 -23.06
CA SER A 28 -21.23 41.23 -24.08
C SER A 28 -19.82 40.68 -23.76
N ALA A 29 -19.60 39.46 -24.26
CA ALA A 29 -18.51 39.05 -25.16
C ALA A 29 -17.02 39.33 -24.81
N ASN A 30 -16.31 38.28 -24.40
CA ASN A 30 -15.14 37.81 -25.17
C ASN A 30 -14.87 36.32 -24.88
N ALA A 31 -14.54 35.53 -25.91
CA ALA A 31 -14.15 34.14 -25.78
C ALA A 31 -12.85 33.89 -26.56
N PRO A 32 -11.73 33.55 -25.89
CA PRO A 32 -10.53 33.08 -26.56
C PRO A 32 -10.58 31.56 -26.81
N GLU A 33 -9.85 31.13 -27.83
CA GLU A 33 -9.95 29.81 -28.46
C GLU A 33 -9.38 28.64 -27.62
N ALA A 34 -9.86 27.43 -27.91
CA ALA A 34 -9.29 26.19 -27.40
C ALA A 34 -7.95 25.84 -28.10
N PRO A 35 -6.88 25.51 -27.36
CA PRO A 35 -5.69 24.87 -27.91
C PRO A 35 -5.96 23.42 -28.33
N LYS A 36 -5.06 22.86 -29.16
CA LYS A 36 -5.30 21.69 -30.00
C LYS A 36 -4.72 20.39 -29.41
N GLU A 37 -5.36 19.27 -29.74
CA GLU A 37 -4.69 17.96 -29.88
C GLU A 37 -3.84 17.89 -31.18
N PRO A 38 -2.96 16.87 -31.38
CA PRO A 38 -2.49 15.84 -30.45
C PRO A 38 -0.94 15.76 -30.36
N GLU A 39 -0.38 15.14 -29.32
CA GLU A 39 0.97 14.56 -29.39
C GLU A 39 1.03 13.09 -28.93
N LYS A 40 1.11 12.25 -29.97
CA LYS A 40 1.62 10.88 -30.05
C LYS A 40 2.45 10.42 -28.84
N ARG A 41 1.93 9.42 -28.10
CA ARG A 41 2.72 8.62 -27.14
C ARG A 41 3.93 8.02 -27.86
N ALA A 42 5.12 8.29 -27.35
CA ALA A 42 6.35 7.64 -27.82
C ALA A 42 6.36 6.18 -27.37
N GLU A 43 6.82 5.29 -28.25
CA GLU A 43 7.20 3.92 -27.89
C GLU A 43 8.48 3.96 -27.03
N PRO A 44 8.67 3.04 -26.07
CA PRO A 44 9.92 2.95 -25.32
C PRO A 44 11.09 2.66 -26.25
N ALA A 45 12.18 3.40 -26.11
CA ALA A 45 13.43 3.07 -26.79
C ALA A 45 14.05 1.82 -26.14
N GLU A 46 14.50 0.88 -26.97
CA GLU A 46 15.21 -0.32 -26.51
C GLU A 46 16.50 0.08 -25.77
N ALA A 47 16.66 -0.43 -24.54
CA ALA A 47 17.91 -0.28 -23.79
C ALA A 47 18.99 -1.20 -24.39
N PRO A 48 20.27 -0.80 -24.40
CA PRO A 48 21.35 -1.62 -24.94
C PRO A 48 21.61 -2.83 -24.03
N ALA A 49 21.67 -4.03 -24.61
CA ALA A 49 21.97 -5.25 -23.89
C ALA A 49 23.37 -5.22 -23.24
N ALA A 50 23.41 -5.09 -21.92
CA ALA A 50 24.53 -5.53 -21.10
C ALA A 50 24.29 -6.99 -20.70
N GLY A 51 25.28 -7.85 -20.92
CA GLY A 51 25.18 -9.27 -20.61
C GLY A 51 25.42 -9.55 -19.13
N GLU A 52 24.37 -9.44 -18.32
CA GLU A 52 24.32 -10.03 -16.99
C GLU A 52 23.61 -11.39 -17.06
N ALA A 53 23.93 -12.29 -16.12
CA ALA A 53 23.30 -13.61 -16.09
C ALA A 53 21.83 -13.42 -15.71
N ALA A 54 20.95 -13.44 -16.71
CA ALA A 54 19.50 -13.35 -16.51
C ALA A 54 19.11 -14.36 -15.43
N ALA A 55 18.51 -13.86 -14.33
CA ALA A 55 17.90 -14.73 -13.35
C ALA A 55 16.88 -15.60 -14.10
N GLU A 56 17.01 -16.92 -14.00
CA GLU A 56 16.10 -17.84 -14.67
C GLU A 56 14.72 -17.67 -14.04
N VAL A 57 13.85 -16.93 -14.73
CA VAL A 57 12.47 -16.67 -14.31
C VAL A 57 11.77 -18.01 -14.12
N PRO A 58 11.23 -18.31 -12.92
CA PRO A 58 10.52 -19.56 -12.67
C PRO A 58 9.30 -19.75 -13.58
N GLU A 59 9.00 -21.01 -13.95
CA GLU A 59 7.72 -21.35 -14.61
C GLU A 59 6.53 -21.35 -13.62
N ASP A 60 6.82 -21.47 -12.32
CA ASP A 60 5.86 -21.43 -11.22
C ASP A 60 6.16 -20.20 -10.35
N GLU A 61 5.20 -19.29 -10.24
CA GLU A 61 5.32 -18.04 -9.49
C GLU A 61 5.19 -18.24 -7.96
N THR A 62 4.92 -19.46 -7.50
CA THR A 62 4.81 -19.78 -6.07
C THR A 62 6.11 -19.47 -5.34
N LEU A 63 6.00 -18.63 -4.31
CA LEU A 63 7.11 -18.28 -3.43
C LEU A 63 7.08 -19.12 -2.16
N LYS A 64 8.18 -19.12 -1.41
CA LYS A 64 8.15 -19.45 0.02
C LYS A 64 8.71 -18.33 0.87
N LEU A 65 8.31 -18.27 2.12
CA LEU A 65 8.73 -17.26 3.08
C LEU A 65 9.32 -17.88 4.35
N THR A 66 10.45 -17.33 4.79
CA THR A 66 11.05 -17.60 6.10
C THR A 66 11.38 -16.29 6.79
N VAL A 67 10.91 -16.11 8.03
CA VAL A 67 11.21 -14.94 8.86
C VAL A 67 11.71 -15.43 10.22
N PRO A 68 13.04 -15.51 10.45
CA PRO A 68 13.62 -16.15 11.64
C PRO A 68 13.09 -15.64 13.00
N LYS A 69 12.67 -14.36 13.07
CA LYS A 69 12.12 -13.74 14.28
C LYS A 69 10.62 -14.03 14.50
N MET A 70 9.88 -14.40 13.44
CA MET A 70 8.49 -14.82 13.49
C MET A 70 8.44 -16.35 13.43
N ALA A 71 8.52 -17.02 14.59
CA ALA A 71 8.72 -18.48 14.69
C ALA A 71 7.64 -19.39 14.03
N ARG A 72 6.58 -18.78 13.47
CA ARG A 72 5.51 -19.44 12.71
C ARG A 72 5.70 -19.40 11.20
N ILE A 73 6.66 -18.60 10.69
CA ILE A 73 6.96 -18.43 9.27
C ILE A 73 8.34 -19.03 8.97
N ARG A 74 8.36 -20.25 8.44
CA ARG A 74 9.56 -21.05 8.17
C ARG A 74 9.30 -22.07 7.06
N ASP A 75 9.74 -21.73 5.85
CA ASP A 75 9.54 -22.49 4.61
C ASP A 75 8.05 -22.57 4.21
N ASP A 76 7.25 -21.56 4.57
CA ASP A 76 5.81 -21.51 4.30
C ASP A 76 5.53 -21.14 2.84
N THR A 77 4.65 -21.91 2.18
CA THR A 77 4.21 -21.68 0.79
C THR A 77 3.35 -20.43 0.70
N ILE A 78 3.77 -19.48 -0.15
CA ILE A 78 3.10 -18.22 -0.42
C ILE A 78 2.64 -18.21 -1.89
N PRO A 79 1.35 -18.51 -2.17
CA PRO A 79 0.83 -18.44 -3.53
C PRO A 79 0.56 -16.99 -3.95
N THR A 80 0.68 -16.72 -5.25
CA THR A 80 0.23 -15.48 -5.90
C THR A 80 -1.28 -15.51 -6.12
N THR A 81 -2.01 -14.51 -5.63
CA THR A 81 -3.46 -14.37 -5.87
C THR A 81 -3.96 -12.95 -5.61
N VAL A 82 -5.23 -12.68 -5.93
CA VAL A 82 -5.93 -11.44 -5.59
C VAL A 82 -6.11 -11.30 -4.07
N GLY A 83 -5.96 -10.07 -3.56
CA GLY A 83 -6.02 -9.77 -2.12
C GLY A 83 -7.36 -9.98 -1.40
N ASN A 84 -8.35 -10.56 -2.06
CA ASN A 84 -9.64 -10.97 -1.50
C ASN A 84 -9.98 -12.46 -1.73
N ASP A 85 -8.99 -13.28 -2.08
CA ASP A 85 -9.10 -14.74 -2.12
C ASP A 85 -9.19 -15.32 -0.69
N GLU A 86 -10.42 -15.41 -0.17
CA GLU A 86 -10.69 -15.95 1.17
C GLU A 86 -10.15 -17.39 1.37
N PRO A 87 -10.27 -18.33 0.40
CA PRO A 87 -9.59 -19.62 0.48
C PRO A 87 -8.09 -19.52 0.67
N ALA A 88 -7.36 -18.77 -0.17
CA ALA A 88 -5.91 -18.69 -0.09
C ALA A 88 -5.44 -18.02 1.21
N LEU A 89 -6.04 -16.89 1.59
CA LEU A 89 -5.76 -16.17 2.84
C LEU A 89 -6.11 -16.98 4.11
N LYS A 90 -6.94 -18.02 3.98
CA LYS A 90 -7.29 -18.93 5.06
C LYS A 90 -6.35 -20.12 5.15
N GLU A 91 -6.14 -20.83 4.04
CA GLU A 91 -5.40 -22.10 4.06
C GLU A 91 -3.88 -21.91 4.12
N HIS A 92 -3.34 -20.74 3.72
CA HIS A 92 -1.91 -20.42 3.74
C HIS A 92 -1.54 -19.37 4.80
N ALA A 93 -0.25 -19.31 5.17
CA ALA A 93 0.28 -18.32 6.11
C ALA A 93 0.09 -16.86 5.64
N ALA A 94 0.29 -16.63 4.34
CA ALA A 94 0.08 -15.37 3.63
C ALA A 94 -0.04 -15.61 2.11
N ILE A 95 -0.34 -14.55 1.36
CA ILE A 95 -0.36 -14.56 -0.12
C ILE A 95 0.59 -13.50 -0.67
N HIS A 96 1.19 -13.76 -1.84
CA HIS A 96 1.78 -12.71 -2.67
C HIS A 96 0.64 -12.04 -3.45
N LEU A 97 0.64 -10.72 -3.49
CA LEU A 97 -0.45 -9.95 -4.08
C LEU A 97 -0.24 -9.81 -5.59
N GLU A 98 -1.16 -10.40 -6.37
CA GLU A 98 -1.20 -10.28 -7.83
C GLU A 98 -1.12 -8.80 -8.27
N GLY A 99 -0.25 -8.53 -9.23
CA GLY A 99 0.01 -7.17 -9.74
C GLY A 99 1.09 -6.40 -8.97
N THR A 100 1.71 -7.01 -7.95
CA THR A 100 2.98 -6.53 -7.35
C THR A 100 4.16 -7.33 -7.89
N GLY A 101 5.38 -6.82 -7.71
CA GLY A 101 6.57 -7.37 -8.35
C GLY A 101 7.04 -8.70 -7.75
N PHE A 102 7.93 -9.37 -8.47
CA PHE A 102 8.55 -10.63 -8.05
C PHE A 102 10.03 -10.48 -7.68
N PRO A 103 10.61 -11.38 -6.85
CA PRO A 103 11.97 -11.20 -6.33
C PRO A 103 13.07 -11.30 -7.41
N TRP A 104 12.77 -11.87 -8.59
CA TRP A 104 13.68 -11.92 -9.74
C TRP A 104 13.62 -10.67 -10.64
N GLU A 105 12.72 -9.72 -10.38
CA GLU A 105 12.56 -8.50 -11.17
C GLU A 105 13.43 -7.35 -10.62
N GLU A 106 13.80 -6.41 -11.50
CA GLU A 106 14.53 -5.20 -11.12
C GLU A 106 13.60 -4.10 -10.58
N GLU A 107 14.06 -3.41 -9.54
CA GLU A 107 13.32 -2.39 -8.77
C GLU A 107 11.94 -2.88 -8.27
N ALA A 108 11.82 -4.17 -7.96
CA ALA A 108 10.57 -4.80 -7.58
C ALA A 108 10.07 -4.34 -6.20
N ASN A 109 8.75 -4.35 -6.00
CA ASN A 109 8.13 -4.38 -4.67
C ASN A 109 7.34 -5.70 -4.54
N VAL A 110 7.94 -6.69 -3.89
CA VAL A 110 7.32 -7.98 -3.60
C VAL A 110 6.37 -7.79 -2.43
N TYR A 111 5.05 -7.92 -2.64
CA TYR A 111 4.07 -7.60 -1.61
C TYR A 111 3.41 -8.86 -1.05
N ILE A 112 3.69 -9.18 0.21
CA ILE A 112 3.14 -10.36 0.89
C ILE A 112 2.22 -9.93 2.03
N ALA A 113 0.96 -10.39 1.98
CA ALA A 113 -0.08 -10.04 2.93
C ALA A 113 -0.55 -11.28 3.73
N GLY A 114 -0.43 -11.22 5.06
CA GLY A 114 -0.84 -12.28 5.97
C GLY A 114 -1.79 -11.79 7.06
N HIS A 115 -2.65 -12.68 7.56
CA HIS A 115 -3.58 -12.34 8.63
C HIS A 115 -2.90 -12.23 10.01
N ARG A 116 -3.24 -11.19 10.77
CA ARG A 116 -2.72 -10.97 12.13
C ARG A 116 -3.20 -12.04 13.11
N LEU A 117 -4.48 -12.41 13.03
CA LEU A 117 -5.08 -13.52 13.78
C LEU A 117 -5.23 -14.80 12.96
N GLY A 118 -5.65 -14.68 11.70
CA GLY A 118 -5.98 -15.81 10.83
C GLY A 118 -7.15 -16.65 11.34
N TYR A 119 -7.30 -17.85 10.78
CA TYR A 119 -8.41 -18.75 11.07
C TYR A 119 -7.94 -19.92 11.94
N PRO A 120 -8.51 -20.17 13.13
CA PRO A 120 -8.07 -21.26 14.01
C PRO A 120 -7.98 -22.62 13.31
N ASN A 121 -6.86 -23.32 13.52
CA ASN A 121 -6.52 -24.62 12.90
C ASN A 121 -6.26 -24.58 11.38
N THR A 122 -5.67 -23.49 10.88
CA THR A 122 -5.16 -23.34 9.50
C THR A 122 -3.75 -22.73 9.54
N GLU A 123 -3.03 -22.73 8.40
CA GLU A 123 -1.67 -22.14 8.34
C GLU A 123 -1.70 -20.63 8.62
N SER A 124 -2.77 -19.92 8.22
CA SER A 124 -2.95 -18.50 8.53
C SER A 124 -2.98 -18.17 10.04
N PHE A 125 -3.22 -19.16 10.92
CA PHE A 125 -3.50 -18.90 12.33
C PHE A 125 -2.30 -18.36 13.10
N LEU A 126 -2.40 -17.08 13.46
CA LEU A 126 -1.35 -16.28 14.09
C LEU A 126 -0.07 -16.19 13.23
N ALA A 127 -0.13 -16.49 11.94
CA ALA A 127 1.04 -16.51 11.04
C ALA A 127 1.81 -15.18 11.08
N PHE A 128 1.10 -14.07 10.89
CA PHE A 128 1.67 -12.72 10.92
C PHE A 128 1.48 -12.03 12.30
N TRP A 129 1.28 -12.81 13.37
CA TRP A 129 1.05 -12.30 14.73
C TRP A 129 2.26 -11.55 15.31
N ASP A 130 3.48 -11.93 14.93
CA ASP A 130 4.72 -11.36 15.45
C ASP A 130 5.36 -10.33 14.47
N LEU A 131 4.62 -9.81 13.47
CA LEU A 131 5.17 -8.90 12.46
C LEU A 131 5.67 -7.56 13.05
N ASP A 132 5.05 -7.10 14.14
CA ASP A 132 5.43 -5.90 14.93
C ASP A 132 6.58 -6.15 15.90
N ALA A 133 7.16 -7.35 15.90
CA ALA A 133 8.40 -7.65 16.59
C ALA A 133 9.61 -7.51 15.66
N LEU A 134 9.43 -7.24 14.35
CA LEU A 134 10.51 -6.98 13.43
C LEU A 134 11.12 -5.59 13.68
N GLU A 135 12.44 -5.52 13.64
CA GLU A 135 13.24 -4.33 13.87
C GLU A 135 14.21 -4.13 12.70
N ASN A 136 14.71 -2.92 12.52
CA ASN A 136 15.67 -2.62 11.47
C ASN A 136 16.94 -3.49 11.62
N GLY A 137 17.33 -4.19 10.55
CA GLY A 137 18.43 -5.15 10.53
C GLY A 137 18.01 -6.62 10.68
N ASP A 138 16.73 -6.92 10.95
CA ASP A 138 16.23 -8.29 10.88
C ASP A 138 16.16 -8.79 9.43
N GLU A 139 16.43 -10.07 9.22
CA GLU A 139 16.44 -10.69 7.89
C GLU A 139 15.11 -11.39 7.57
N VAL A 140 14.73 -11.36 6.30
CA VAL A 140 13.61 -12.10 5.74
C VAL A 140 14.05 -12.78 4.45
N THR A 141 13.82 -14.09 4.32
CA THR A 141 14.16 -14.85 3.11
C THR A 141 12.91 -15.17 2.33
N VAL A 142 12.91 -14.84 1.03
CA VAL A 142 11.97 -15.36 0.03
C VAL A 142 12.71 -16.39 -0.82
N GLU A 143 12.11 -17.55 -1.08
CA GLU A 143 12.62 -18.55 -2.02
C GLU A 143 11.67 -18.61 -3.23
N ASP A 144 12.22 -18.70 -4.45
CA ASP A 144 11.42 -18.95 -5.66
C ASP A 144 11.30 -20.45 -5.99
N ALA A 145 10.40 -20.83 -6.90
CA ALA A 145 10.16 -22.23 -7.25
C ALA A 145 11.38 -22.95 -7.88
N ASN A 146 12.41 -22.22 -8.33
CA ASN A 146 13.68 -22.79 -8.79
C ASN A 146 14.65 -23.06 -7.61
N GLY A 147 14.28 -22.70 -6.38
CA GLY A 147 15.08 -22.86 -5.17
C GLY A 147 16.13 -21.78 -4.96
N LYS A 148 15.97 -20.60 -5.60
CA LYS A 148 16.87 -19.46 -5.39
C LYS A 148 16.33 -18.62 -4.23
N GLU A 149 17.21 -18.39 -3.24
CA GLU A 149 16.92 -17.53 -2.08
C GLU A 149 17.23 -16.06 -2.38
N TYR A 150 16.37 -15.18 -1.84
CA TYR A 150 16.46 -13.73 -1.86
C TYR A 150 16.36 -13.25 -0.42
N VAL A 151 17.46 -12.75 0.15
CA VAL A 151 17.53 -12.31 1.54
C VAL A 151 17.37 -10.80 1.59
N TYR A 152 16.34 -10.33 2.29
CA TYR A 152 16.02 -8.92 2.51
C TYR A 152 16.36 -8.52 3.95
N GLU A 153 16.76 -7.28 4.15
CA GLU A 153 17.02 -6.68 5.46
C GLU A 153 15.99 -5.60 5.79
N VAL A 154 15.28 -5.74 6.91
CA VAL A 154 14.25 -4.80 7.36
C VAL A 154 14.85 -3.41 7.58
N TYR A 155 14.23 -2.37 7.03
CA TYR A 155 14.68 -0.99 7.19
C TYR A 155 13.60 -0.01 7.68
N LYS A 156 12.32 -0.44 7.73
CA LYS A 156 11.20 0.44 8.09
C LYS A 156 9.96 -0.34 8.53
N GLU A 157 9.31 0.13 9.59
CA GLU A 157 7.95 -0.26 9.99
C GLU A 157 7.05 0.99 10.10
N PHE A 158 5.78 0.90 9.68
CA PHE A 158 4.79 1.98 9.79
C PHE A 158 3.33 1.51 9.56
N ASP A 159 2.38 2.27 10.13
CA ASP A 159 0.94 2.04 9.95
C ASP A 159 0.33 2.89 8.82
N VAL A 160 -0.42 2.27 7.90
CA VAL A 160 -1.18 2.95 6.83
C VAL A 160 -2.69 2.70 6.91
N ALA A 161 -3.50 3.51 6.22
CA ALA A 161 -4.92 3.22 6.05
C ALA A 161 -5.11 2.08 5.04
N PRO A 162 -6.20 1.29 5.11
CA PRO A 162 -6.50 0.25 4.11
C PRO A 162 -6.69 0.79 2.68
N THR A 163 -6.83 2.10 2.51
CA THR A 163 -6.96 2.81 1.22
C THR A 163 -5.67 3.43 0.71
N ASP A 164 -4.58 3.36 1.49
CA ASP A 164 -3.30 4.01 1.16
C ASP A 164 -2.48 3.13 0.22
N LEU A 165 -2.95 2.95 -1.02
CA LEU A 165 -2.42 1.98 -2.00
C LEU A 165 -0.98 2.25 -2.46
N TYR A 166 -0.37 3.39 -2.11
CA TYR A 166 1.01 3.72 -2.49
C TYR A 166 2.05 2.71 -1.93
N VAL A 167 1.68 1.90 -0.93
CA VAL A 167 2.56 0.85 -0.38
C VAL A 167 2.74 -0.33 -1.33
N LEU A 168 1.91 -0.45 -2.37
CA LEU A 168 2.03 -1.44 -3.43
C LEU A 168 3.04 -1.03 -4.50
N ASP A 169 3.33 0.27 -4.62
CA ASP A 169 4.16 0.80 -5.71
C ASP A 169 5.65 0.39 -5.55
N PRO A 170 6.37 0.15 -6.65
CA PRO A 170 7.83 0.06 -6.67
C PRO A 170 8.54 1.25 -6.03
N VAL A 171 9.68 1.00 -5.39
CA VAL A 171 10.53 2.06 -4.81
C VAL A 171 11.75 2.26 -5.71
N ALA A 172 11.80 3.39 -6.43
CA ALA A 172 12.83 3.67 -7.41
C ALA A 172 14.26 3.46 -6.87
N GLY A 173 15.06 2.69 -7.62
CA GLY A 173 16.42 2.29 -7.27
C GLY A 173 16.53 1.20 -6.19
N LYS A 174 15.46 0.49 -5.84
CA LYS A 174 15.46 -0.53 -4.77
C LYS A 174 14.62 -1.76 -5.11
N ASN A 175 15.15 -2.93 -4.76
CA ASN A 175 14.36 -4.17 -4.65
C ASN A 175 13.83 -4.28 -3.21
N VAL A 176 12.51 -4.19 -3.05
CA VAL A 176 11.83 -4.14 -1.76
C VAL A 176 10.94 -5.37 -1.57
N LEU A 177 10.94 -5.91 -0.36
CA LEU A 177 9.91 -6.81 0.15
C LEU A 177 9.03 -6.00 1.11
N THR A 178 7.74 -5.96 0.86
CA THR A 178 6.74 -5.36 1.75
C THR A 178 5.88 -6.44 2.37
N LEU A 179 5.92 -6.56 3.70
CA LEU A 179 5.08 -7.44 4.49
C LEU A 179 3.93 -6.64 5.11
N GLN A 180 2.70 -7.11 4.92
CA GLN A 180 1.49 -6.46 5.46
C GLN A 180 0.73 -7.36 6.43
N THR A 181 0.24 -6.76 7.52
CA THR A 181 -0.88 -7.34 8.29
C THR A 181 -1.85 -6.27 8.83
N CYS A 182 -2.91 -6.68 9.52
CA CYS A 182 -3.83 -5.76 10.21
C CYS A 182 -3.33 -5.40 11.60
N THR A 183 -3.55 -4.16 12.04
CA THR A 183 -3.24 -3.74 13.42
C THR A 183 -4.27 -4.26 14.43
N LEU A 184 -3.95 -4.13 15.72
CA LEU A 184 -4.84 -4.45 16.84
C LEU A 184 -5.19 -3.19 17.65
N PRO A 185 -6.33 -3.14 18.35
CA PRO A 185 -7.33 -4.21 18.52
C PRO A 185 -8.48 -4.17 17.50
N ASP A 186 -8.57 -3.15 16.65
CA ASP A 186 -9.75 -2.87 15.81
C ASP A 186 -9.59 -3.17 14.31
N TYR A 187 -8.39 -3.59 13.87
CA TYR A 187 -8.06 -3.93 12.48
C TYR A 187 -8.27 -2.78 11.45
N SER A 188 -8.39 -1.54 11.93
CA SER A 188 -8.69 -0.35 11.12
C SER A 188 -7.50 0.15 10.30
N ARG A 189 -6.27 -0.23 10.65
CA ARG A 189 -5.03 0.12 9.95
C ARG A 189 -4.35 -1.13 9.38
N ARG A 190 -3.33 -0.90 8.56
CA ARG A 190 -2.40 -1.93 8.09
C ARG A 190 -1.02 -1.63 8.64
N LEU A 191 -0.44 -2.60 9.34
CA LEU A 191 0.96 -2.59 9.71
C LEU A 191 1.76 -3.01 8.49
N ILE A 192 2.75 -2.20 8.13
CA ILE A 192 3.63 -2.40 6.98
C ILE A 192 5.07 -2.50 7.49
N VAL A 193 5.75 -3.60 7.18
CA VAL A 193 7.20 -3.74 7.32
C VAL A 193 7.81 -3.78 5.93
N GLN A 194 8.85 -2.97 5.70
CA GLN A 194 9.60 -2.97 4.44
C GLN A 194 11.06 -3.39 4.69
N ALA A 195 11.53 -4.28 3.83
CA ALA A 195 12.88 -4.81 3.80
C ALA A 195 13.48 -4.64 2.40
N GLU A 196 14.80 -4.46 2.31
CA GLU A 196 15.53 -4.19 1.07
C GLU A 196 16.44 -5.38 0.75
N LEU A 197 16.49 -5.79 -0.52
CA LEU A 197 17.27 -6.96 -0.94
C LEU A 197 18.75 -6.72 -0.66
N LYS A 198 19.41 -7.68 -0.01
CA LYS A 198 20.85 -7.65 0.26
C LYS A 198 21.62 -7.95 -1.03
N ALA A 199 22.71 -7.20 -1.24
CA ALA A 199 23.62 -7.36 -2.37
C ALA A 199 24.67 -8.46 -2.15
#